data_AF-A0A1V9G6S1-F1
#
_entry.id   AF-A0A1V9G6S1-F1
#
_cell.length_a   1.000
_cell.length_b   1.000
_cell.length_c   1.000
_cell.angle_alpha   90.00
_cell.angle_beta   90.00
_cell.angle_gamma   90.00
#
_symmetry.space_group_name_H-M   'P 1'
#
loop_
_entity.id
_entity.type
_entity.pdbx_description
1 polymer ?
#
loop_
_entity_poly.entity_id
_entity_poly.type
_entity_poly.pdbx_seq_one_letter_code
_entity_poly.pdbx_strand_id
1 'polypeptide(L)'
;MRKRSRSVLALVVTGIVITWFILTFWGTTTSNENFSGRVTTDIYLTYDDDTAFGGLFANPAPVNDSLPHYLYQHLADSIKRMNEERQLENRGVSMEGGWAFGSLGMYTLHTPITSLEEKIRIKHITDRLDSLTIAANNKIARLTNEDSIRRIKDQLRDTTAYFNRMLNQRVPMPDNLHYLSLQGYSLPESTKFFVQNGTYNLAYLKIDSVKQSHSDTWRYGHYERKQIPVRYSAENKMLFIPVSAQLYKVLSIAGPLASCLLVAAGCYFFLGFPLQILINISRGNAFDDKNVRRLNLMALALLIATVGTILSPYIIRLCFWKMIPDDFIFPGIWSKVAAKTQLFIAVVVIYITGKAFQKGNKLQKEQDLTI
;
A
#
# COMPACT_ATOMS: atom_id res chain seq x y z
N MET A 1 -30.78 46.04 -11.33
CA MET A 1 -30.05 44.84 -11.79
C MET A 1 -28.73 44.53 -11.06
N ARG A 2 -28.05 45.48 -10.39
CA ARG A 2 -26.77 45.23 -9.67
C ARG A 2 -26.82 44.25 -8.48
N LYS A 3 -28.00 43.94 -7.91
CA LYS A 3 -28.12 42.95 -6.82
C LYS A 3 -27.92 41.51 -7.28
N ARG A 4 -28.32 41.15 -8.51
CA ARG A 4 -28.16 39.77 -9.02
C ARG A 4 -26.70 39.40 -9.30
N SER A 5 -25.88 40.34 -9.78
CA SER A 5 -24.47 40.02 -10.10
C SER A 5 -23.61 39.76 -8.86
N ARG A 6 -23.89 40.41 -7.73
CA ARG A 6 -23.16 40.20 -6.47
C ARG A 6 -23.45 38.83 -5.85
N SER A 7 -24.68 38.31 -5.99
CA SER A 7 -25.04 36.97 -5.53
C SER A 7 -24.40 35.86 -6.37
N VAL A 8 -24.28 36.06 -7.69
CA VAL A 8 -23.60 35.12 -8.59
C VAL A 8 -22.11 35.05 -8.28
N LEU A 9 -21.46 36.19 -8.05
CA LEU A 9 -20.03 36.22 -7.69
C LEU A 9 -19.75 35.48 -6.37
N ALA A 10 -20.60 35.69 -5.35
CA ALA A 10 -20.46 34.98 -4.08
C ALA A 10 -20.63 33.45 -4.24
N LEU A 11 -21.58 33.01 -5.06
CA LEU A 11 -21.77 31.58 -5.38
C LEU A 11 -20.54 30.98 -6.08
N VAL A 12 -19.98 31.69 -7.06
CA VAL A 12 -18.78 31.23 -7.79
C VAL A 12 -17.57 31.13 -6.86
N VAL A 13 -17.33 32.14 -6.02
CA VAL A 13 -16.21 32.12 -5.05
C VAL A 13 -16.40 30.98 -4.04
N THR A 14 -17.62 30.78 -3.53
CA THR A 14 -17.91 29.67 -2.61
C THR A 14 -17.72 28.32 -3.30
N GLY A 15 -18.14 28.19 -4.57
CA GLY A 15 -17.95 26.98 -5.38
C GLY A 15 -16.47 26.64 -5.63
N ILE A 16 -15.63 27.64 -5.86
CA ILE A 16 -14.17 27.46 -6.03
C ILE A 16 -13.54 26.99 -4.71
N VAL A 17 -13.92 27.58 -3.58
CA VAL A 17 -13.43 27.19 -2.25
C VAL A 17 -13.90 25.79 -1.86
N ILE A 18 -15.16 25.43 -2.17
CA ILE A 18 -15.71 24.07 -2.02
C ILE A 18 -14.88 23.07 -2.83
N THR A 19 -14.67 23.36 -4.11
CA THR A 19 -13.95 22.48 -5.03
C THR A 19 -12.50 22.29 -4.57
N TRP A 20 -11.83 23.37 -4.15
CA TRP A 20 -10.47 23.30 -3.61
C TRP A 20 -10.39 22.52 -2.28
N PHE A 21 -11.36 22.70 -1.38
CA PHE A 21 -11.45 21.95 -0.12
C PHE A 21 -11.67 20.45 -0.38
N ILE A 22 -12.57 20.12 -1.30
CA ILE A 22 -12.82 18.74 -1.72
C ILE A 22 -11.55 18.13 -2.33
N LEU A 23 -10.86 18.82 -3.23
CA LEU A 23 -9.61 18.33 -3.85
C LEU A 23 -8.46 18.14 -2.85
N THR A 24 -8.38 18.98 -1.81
CA THR A 24 -7.32 18.89 -0.79
C THR A 24 -7.62 17.87 0.30
N PHE A 25 -8.91 17.62 0.60
CA PHE A 25 -9.34 16.64 1.60
C PHE A 25 -9.52 15.23 1.00
N TRP A 26 -9.94 15.12 -0.27
CA TRP A 26 -10.04 13.88 -1.04
C TRP A 26 -8.78 13.53 -1.84
N GLY A 27 -7.60 13.93 -1.38
CA GLY A 27 -6.36 13.23 -1.72
C GLY A 27 -6.32 11.77 -1.22
N THR A 28 -7.48 11.11 -1.05
CA THR A 28 -7.62 9.68 -0.88
C THR A 28 -7.39 9.04 -2.25
N THR A 29 -6.18 8.55 -2.48
CA THR A 29 -5.93 7.63 -3.58
C THR A 29 -6.63 6.31 -3.23
N THR A 30 -7.89 6.16 -3.65
CA THR A 30 -8.54 4.85 -3.73
C THR A 30 -7.92 4.13 -4.92
N SER A 31 -6.75 3.53 -4.72
CA SER A 31 -6.12 2.67 -5.72
C SER A 31 -6.84 1.32 -5.71
N ASN A 32 -7.90 1.18 -6.52
CA ASN A 32 -8.38 -0.14 -6.94
C ASN A 32 -7.48 -0.64 -8.08
N GLU A 33 -6.21 -0.87 -7.79
CA GLU A 33 -5.32 -1.48 -8.76
C GLU A 33 -5.44 -2.99 -8.67
N ASN A 34 -6.33 -3.54 -9.49
CA ASN A 34 -6.39 -4.97 -9.74
C ASN A 34 -5.17 -5.35 -10.60
N PHE A 35 -4.05 -5.70 -9.98
CA PHE A 35 -2.90 -6.28 -10.67
C PHE A 35 -3.23 -7.72 -11.11
N SER A 36 -3.90 -7.87 -12.25
CA SER A 36 -4.07 -9.17 -12.89
C SER A 36 -2.86 -9.47 -13.79
N GLY A 37 -1.77 -9.96 -13.21
CA GLY A 37 -0.66 -10.53 -13.97
C GLY A 37 -1.08 -11.85 -14.64
N ARG A 38 -1.04 -11.91 -15.97
CA ARG A 38 -1.38 -13.12 -16.75
C ARG A 38 -0.16 -14.07 -16.73
N VAL A 39 -0.28 -15.20 -16.05
CA VAL A 39 0.80 -16.21 -15.88
C VAL A 39 0.81 -17.18 -17.07
N THR A 40 1.97 -17.42 -17.68
CA THR A 40 2.20 -18.48 -18.69
C THR A 40 3.19 -19.52 -18.18
N THR A 41 2.88 -20.80 -18.37
CA THR A 41 3.13 -21.90 -17.43
C THR A 41 4.35 -22.79 -17.68
N ASP A 42 5.51 -22.24 -18.04
CA ASP A 42 6.73 -23.07 -18.21
C ASP A 42 7.88 -22.67 -17.29
N ILE A 43 7.83 -23.16 -16.04
CA ILE A 43 8.87 -23.00 -15.01
C ILE A 43 9.52 -24.36 -14.68
N TYR A 44 10.84 -24.39 -14.62
CA TYR A 44 11.72 -25.45 -14.09
C TYR A 44 12.39 -24.98 -12.79
N LEU A 45 12.54 -25.88 -11.83
CA LEU A 45 13.11 -25.62 -10.51
C LEU A 45 14.64 -25.52 -10.55
N THR A 46 15.18 -24.42 -10.06
CA THR A 46 16.56 -24.36 -9.56
C THR A 46 16.55 -24.72 -8.08
N TYR A 47 17.27 -25.77 -7.70
CA TYR A 47 17.63 -26.05 -6.31
C TYR A 47 18.68 -25.02 -5.90
N ASP A 48 18.25 -23.96 -5.22
CA ASP A 48 18.96 -23.34 -4.12
C ASP A 48 18.01 -22.31 -3.47
N ASP A 49 17.89 -22.39 -2.14
CA ASP A 49 16.89 -21.66 -1.34
C ASP A 49 17.10 -20.14 -1.32
N ASP A 50 18.08 -19.62 -2.05
CA ASP A 50 18.50 -18.23 -1.99
C ASP A 50 18.08 -17.41 -3.22
N THR A 51 16.95 -16.73 -3.06
CA THR A 51 16.22 -16.13 -4.18
C THR A 51 16.23 -14.60 -4.12
N ALA A 52 17.02 -14.01 -3.22
CA ALA A 52 17.13 -12.57 -3.07
C ALA A 52 18.02 -11.97 -4.18
N PHE A 53 17.57 -10.87 -4.80
CA PHE A 53 18.33 -10.06 -5.78
C PHE A 53 18.83 -10.81 -7.03
N GLY A 54 18.00 -11.67 -7.63
CA GLY A 54 18.37 -12.34 -8.88
C GLY A 54 19.49 -13.37 -8.70
N GLY A 55 19.60 -13.97 -7.52
CA GLY A 55 20.64 -14.96 -7.20
C GLY A 55 21.95 -14.35 -6.71
N LEU A 56 21.96 -13.08 -6.24
CA LEU A 56 23.15 -12.43 -5.67
C LEU A 56 23.79 -13.24 -4.53
N PHE A 57 22.99 -14.08 -3.88
CA PHE A 57 23.42 -14.98 -2.82
C PHE A 57 23.21 -16.46 -3.17
N ALA A 58 22.73 -16.76 -4.38
CA ALA A 58 22.67 -18.13 -4.85
C ALA A 58 24.09 -18.57 -5.20
N ASN A 59 24.54 -19.67 -4.60
CA ASN A 59 25.61 -20.43 -5.25
C ASN A 59 24.96 -21.09 -6.47
N PRO A 60 25.44 -20.89 -7.70
CA PRO A 60 24.89 -21.65 -8.80
C PRO A 60 25.24 -23.13 -8.56
N ALA A 61 24.23 -23.97 -8.33
CA ALA A 61 24.40 -25.41 -8.44
C ALA A 61 25.11 -25.73 -9.77
N PRO A 62 26.05 -26.70 -9.81
CA PRO A 62 26.77 -27.03 -11.02
C PRO A 62 25.77 -27.44 -12.10
N VAL A 63 25.57 -26.56 -13.09
CA VAL A 63 24.68 -26.86 -14.22
C VAL A 63 25.36 -27.95 -15.03
N ASN A 64 24.68 -29.06 -15.23
CA ASN A 64 25.24 -30.20 -15.94
C ASN A 64 25.42 -29.85 -17.44
N ASP A 65 26.65 -29.54 -17.85
CA ASP A 65 27.13 -29.19 -19.20
C ASP A 65 26.78 -30.17 -20.34
N SER A 66 26.14 -31.29 -20.02
CA SER A 66 25.70 -32.29 -20.99
C SER A 66 24.29 -32.06 -21.57
N LEU A 67 23.58 -30.99 -21.17
CA LEU A 67 22.25 -30.69 -21.71
C LEU A 67 22.32 -30.08 -23.14
N PRO A 68 21.41 -30.45 -24.04
CA PRO A 68 21.22 -29.74 -25.32
C PRO A 68 20.96 -28.23 -25.15
N HIS A 69 21.50 -27.40 -26.04
CA HIS A 69 21.43 -25.92 -25.95
C HIS A 69 20.00 -25.36 -25.81
N TYR A 70 19.00 -25.98 -26.43
CA TYR A 70 17.61 -25.51 -26.30
C TYR A 70 17.05 -25.67 -24.88
N LEU A 71 17.49 -26.69 -24.12
CA LEU A 71 17.12 -26.88 -22.72
C LEU A 71 17.79 -25.82 -21.83
N TYR A 72 19.00 -25.40 -22.18
CA TYR A 72 19.67 -24.28 -21.51
C TYR A 72 18.92 -22.97 -21.66
N GLN A 73 18.53 -22.62 -22.90
CA GLN A 73 17.75 -21.39 -23.14
C GLN A 73 16.42 -21.44 -22.39
N HIS A 74 15.74 -22.59 -22.39
CA HIS A 74 14.50 -22.75 -21.67
C HIS A 74 14.67 -22.65 -20.14
N LEU A 75 15.75 -23.21 -19.58
CA LEU A 75 16.09 -23.05 -18.16
C LEU A 75 16.40 -21.59 -17.83
N ALA A 76 17.19 -20.91 -18.65
CA ALA A 76 17.52 -19.49 -18.46
C ALA A 76 16.28 -18.60 -18.50
N ASP A 77 15.38 -18.82 -19.47
CA ASP A 77 14.11 -18.09 -19.59
C ASP A 77 13.17 -18.36 -18.40
N SER A 78 13.14 -19.60 -17.92
CA SER A 78 12.39 -19.98 -16.72
C SER A 78 12.94 -19.27 -15.47
N ILE A 79 14.26 -19.28 -15.27
CA ILE A 79 14.92 -18.60 -14.15
C ILE A 79 14.67 -17.10 -14.22
N LYS A 80 14.76 -16.51 -15.42
CA LYS A 80 14.48 -15.09 -15.66
C LYS A 80 13.03 -14.76 -15.28
N ARG A 81 12.05 -15.54 -15.73
CA ARG A 81 10.63 -15.35 -15.38
C ARG A 81 10.38 -15.49 -13.88
N MET A 82 10.94 -16.51 -13.23
CA MET A 82 10.85 -16.65 -11.76
C MET A 82 11.44 -15.45 -11.04
N ASN A 83 12.57 -14.93 -11.52
CA ASN A 83 13.21 -13.74 -10.96
C ASN A 83 12.35 -12.48 -11.18
N GLU A 84 11.72 -12.32 -12.34
CA GLU A 84 10.79 -11.22 -12.62
C GLU A 84 9.53 -11.30 -11.73
N GLU A 85 8.90 -12.47 -11.62
CA GLU A 85 7.75 -12.69 -10.73
C GLU A 85 8.10 -12.40 -9.27
N ARG A 86 9.26 -12.88 -8.78
CA ARG A 86 9.73 -12.57 -7.42
C ARG A 86 10.08 -11.10 -7.23
N GLN A 87 10.64 -10.44 -8.25
CA GLN A 87 10.85 -9.01 -8.20
C GLN A 87 9.53 -8.25 -8.12
N LEU A 88 8.51 -8.70 -8.85
CA LEU A 88 7.16 -8.15 -8.74
C LEU A 88 6.57 -8.40 -7.35
N GLU A 89 6.78 -9.58 -6.73
CA GLU A 89 6.34 -9.86 -5.36
C GLU A 89 7.08 -9.04 -4.29
N ASN A 90 8.35 -8.72 -4.54
CA ASN A 90 9.18 -7.91 -3.66
C ASN A 90 8.92 -6.40 -3.83
N ARG A 91 8.56 -5.95 -5.02
CA ARG A 91 8.26 -4.53 -5.34
C ARG A 91 6.81 -4.18 -5.03
N GLY A 92 5.91 -5.07 -5.45
CA GLY A 92 4.47 -4.92 -5.41
C GLY A 92 3.84 -5.82 -4.36
N VAL A 93 2.70 -5.36 -3.87
CA VAL A 93 1.86 -6.12 -2.98
C VAL A 93 0.59 -6.39 -3.75
N SER A 94 0.32 -7.65 -4.11
CA SER A 94 -0.97 -8.03 -4.69
C SER A 94 -2.03 -7.85 -3.61
N MET A 95 -2.69 -6.70 -3.64
CA MET A 95 -3.77 -6.35 -2.73
C MET A 95 -5.06 -6.92 -3.31
N GLU A 96 -5.72 -7.81 -2.60
CA GLU A 96 -7.04 -8.32 -2.99
C GLU A 96 -8.12 -7.28 -2.67
N GLY A 97 -7.90 -6.49 -1.63
CA GLY A 97 -8.77 -5.40 -1.24
C GLY A 97 -8.20 -4.61 -0.07
N GLY A 98 -8.53 -3.33 -0.03
CA GLY A 98 -8.15 -2.45 1.04
C GLY A 98 -8.65 -1.04 0.81
N TRP A 99 -8.51 -0.21 1.84
CA TRP A 99 -8.76 1.22 1.74
C TRP A 99 -7.66 1.96 2.50
N ALA A 100 -7.37 3.19 2.07
CA ALA A 100 -6.44 4.07 2.74
C ALA A 100 -7.06 5.44 2.99
N PHE A 101 -6.84 5.98 4.19
CA PHE A 101 -7.14 7.35 4.56
C PHE A 101 -5.85 8.03 5.03
N GLY A 102 -5.34 8.95 4.20
CA GLY A 102 -4.10 9.66 4.50
C GLY A 102 -2.90 8.71 4.56
N SER A 103 -2.15 8.74 5.66
CA SER A 103 -0.97 7.88 5.85
C SER A 103 -1.29 6.47 6.35
N LEU A 104 -2.56 6.18 6.64
CA LEU A 104 -3.02 4.89 7.14
C LEU A 104 -3.85 4.16 6.09
N GLY A 105 -3.72 2.85 6.05
CA GLY A 105 -4.62 2.01 5.26
C GLY A 105 -4.74 0.62 5.85
N MET A 106 -5.79 -0.08 5.44
CA MET A 106 -6.11 -1.43 5.86
C MET A 106 -6.15 -2.30 4.62
N TYR A 107 -5.34 -3.35 4.58
CA TYR A 107 -5.21 -4.23 3.42
C TYR A 107 -5.31 -5.69 3.82
N THR A 108 -5.94 -6.48 2.96
CA THR A 108 -5.89 -7.94 3.02
C THR A 108 -4.99 -8.43 1.91
N LEU A 109 -3.97 -9.21 2.27
CA LEU A 109 -3.01 -9.77 1.33
C LEU A 109 -3.11 -11.27 1.33
N HIS A 110 -3.07 -11.84 0.13
CA HIS A 110 -2.76 -13.25 -0.02
C HIS A 110 -1.27 -13.46 0.17
N THR A 111 -0.89 -14.51 0.90
CA THR A 111 0.50 -14.93 1.00
C THR A 111 0.98 -15.42 -0.36
N PRO A 112 1.95 -14.74 -1.00
CA PRO A 112 2.40 -15.14 -2.33
C PRO A 112 3.12 -16.49 -2.31
N ILE A 113 3.80 -16.81 -1.21
CA ILE A 113 4.70 -17.97 -1.11
C ILE A 113 3.94 -19.29 -1.17
N THR A 114 2.81 -19.38 -0.47
CA THR A 114 1.94 -20.55 -0.62
C THR A 114 1.39 -20.64 -2.03
N SER A 115 1.08 -19.52 -2.68
CA SER A 115 0.57 -19.56 -4.06
C SER A 115 1.61 -20.05 -5.06
N LEU A 116 2.90 -19.71 -4.90
CA LEU A 116 3.96 -20.14 -5.81
C LEU A 116 4.35 -21.60 -5.56
N GLU A 117 4.56 -22.00 -4.31
CA GLU A 117 4.84 -23.39 -3.97
C GLU A 117 3.67 -24.31 -4.34
N GLU A 118 2.43 -23.86 -4.13
CA GLU A 118 1.24 -24.58 -4.55
C GLU A 118 1.12 -24.63 -6.07
N LYS A 119 1.40 -23.54 -6.79
CA LYS A 119 1.46 -23.55 -8.27
C LYS A 119 2.53 -24.51 -8.79
N ILE A 120 3.72 -24.51 -8.19
CA ILE A 120 4.83 -25.42 -8.53
C ILE A 120 4.43 -26.86 -8.23
N ARG A 121 3.83 -27.13 -7.07
CA ARG A 121 3.35 -28.45 -6.68
C ARG A 121 2.26 -28.94 -7.62
N ILE A 122 1.27 -28.10 -7.93
CA ILE A 122 0.20 -28.39 -8.90
C ILE A 122 0.81 -28.69 -10.25
N LYS A 123 1.73 -27.84 -10.74
CA LYS A 123 2.40 -28.06 -12.02
C LYS A 123 3.16 -29.39 -12.04
N HIS A 124 3.98 -29.67 -11.04
CA HIS A 124 4.74 -30.93 -10.97
C HIS A 124 3.82 -32.16 -10.92
N ILE A 125 2.68 -32.05 -10.24
CA ILE A 125 1.65 -33.09 -10.24
C ILE A 125 1.06 -33.27 -11.65
N THR A 126 0.71 -32.18 -12.32
CA THR A 126 0.14 -32.19 -13.69
C THR A 126 1.13 -32.75 -14.71
N ASP A 127 2.38 -32.29 -14.72
CA ASP A 127 3.43 -32.77 -15.63
C ASP A 127 3.70 -34.27 -15.42
N ARG A 128 3.66 -34.73 -14.16
CA ARG A 128 3.79 -36.16 -13.83
C ARG A 128 2.57 -36.96 -14.28
N LEU A 129 1.37 -36.39 -14.19
CA LEU A 129 0.15 -37.02 -14.68
C LEU A 129 0.16 -37.15 -16.20
N ASP A 130 0.61 -36.11 -16.91
CA ASP A 130 0.68 -36.10 -18.37
C ASP A 130 1.71 -37.11 -18.89
N SER A 131 2.91 -37.14 -18.29
CA SER A 131 3.94 -38.13 -18.65
C SER A 131 3.49 -39.57 -18.39
N LEU A 132 2.80 -39.83 -17.28
CA LEU A 132 2.20 -41.14 -17.00
C LEU A 132 1.11 -41.51 -18.02
N THR A 133 0.28 -40.55 -18.41
CA THR A 133 -0.78 -40.74 -19.41
C THR A 133 -0.20 -41.07 -20.78
N ILE A 134 0.84 -40.34 -21.22
CA ILE A 134 1.56 -40.59 -22.47
C ILE A 134 2.22 -41.99 -22.44
N ALA A 135 2.90 -42.33 -21.35
CA ALA A 135 3.56 -43.63 -21.20
C ALA A 135 2.55 -44.80 -21.22
N ALA A 136 1.40 -44.63 -20.54
CA ALA A 136 0.32 -45.61 -20.54
C ALA A 136 -0.27 -45.79 -21.94
N ASN A 137 -0.56 -44.71 -22.67
CA ASN A 137 -1.09 -44.76 -24.03
C ASN A 137 -0.12 -45.44 -25.01
N ASN A 138 1.18 -45.12 -24.92
CA ASN A 138 2.21 -45.78 -25.73
C ASN A 138 2.31 -47.29 -25.42
N LYS A 139 2.12 -47.69 -24.16
CA LYS A 139 2.12 -49.09 -23.76
C LYS A 139 0.87 -49.82 -24.28
N ILE A 140 -0.31 -49.20 -24.18
CA ILE A 140 -1.57 -49.72 -24.70
C ILE A 140 -1.49 -49.95 -26.21
N ALA A 141 -0.92 -49.00 -26.96
CA ALA A 141 -0.78 -49.10 -28.42
C ALA A 141 0.06 -50.31 -28.89
N ARG A 142 0.90 -50.89 -28.01
CA ARG A 142 1.75 -52.05 -28.32
C ARG A 142 1.17 -53.38 -27.87
N LEU A 143 0.08 -53.37 -27.10
CA LEU A 143 -0.51 -54.58 -26.53
C LEU A 143 -1.67 -55.05 -27.39
N THR A 144 -1.73 -56.36 -27.63
CA THR A 144 -2.83 -57.02 -28.37
C THR A 144 -3.81 -57.74 -27.44
N ASN A 145 -3.42 -58.02 -26.19
CA ASN A 145 -4.26 -58.71 -25.21
C ASN A 145 -5.19 -57.72 -24.47
N GLU A 146 -6.51 -57.91 -24.61
CA GLU A 146 -7.54 -57.06 -24.01
C GLU A 146 -7.45 -56.95 -22.48
N ASP A 147 -7.16 -58.05 -21.78
CA ASP A 147 -7.05 -58.06 -20.31
C ASP A 147 -5.88 -57.20 -19.84
N SER A 148 -4.78 -57.19 -20.61
CA SER A 148 -3.61 -56.36 -20.30
C SER A 148 -3.90 -54.88 -20.52
N ILE A 149 -4.64 -54.54 -21.59
CA ILE A 149 -5.10 -53.17 -21.85
C ILE A 149 -6.02 -52.70 -20.72
N ARG A 150 -6.97 -53.56 -20.29
CA ARG A 150 -7.90 -53.24 -19.20
C ARG A 150 -7.18 -52.93 -17.90
N ARG A 151 -6.21 -53.78 -17.50
CA ARG A 151 -5.41 -53.55 -16.28
C ARG A 151 -4.66 -52.23 -16.30
N ILE A 152 -4.07 -51.84 -17.44
CA ILE A 152 -3.34 -50.57 -17.56
C ILE A 152 -4.31 -49.38 -17.48
N LYS A 153 -5.48 -49.47 -18.11
CA LYS A 153 -6.51 -48.41 -18.03
C LYS A 153 -7.02 -48.23 -16.60
N ASP A 154 -7.26 -49.32 -15.88
CA ASP A 154 -7.68 -49.27 -14.48
C ASP A 154 -6.59 -48.65 -13.60
N GLN A 155 -5.32 -49.04 -13.78
CA GLN A 155 -4.19 -48.45 -13.07
C GLN A 155 -4.02 -46.95 -13.35
N LEU A 156 -4.19 -46.52 -14.61
CA LEU A 156 -4.16 -45.11 -14.98
C LEU A 156 -5.30 -44.35 -14.30
N ARG A 157 -6.53 -44.89 -14.33
CA ARG A 157 -7.69 -44.29 -13.69
C ARG A 157 -7.48 -44.09 -12.19
N ASP A 158 -6.95 -45.09 -11.49
CA ASP A 158 -6.70 -45.02 -10.06
C ASP A 158 -5.58 -44.01 -9.73
N THR A 159 -4.55 -43.95 -10.57
CA THR A 159 -3.45 -42.98 -10.44
C THR A 159 -3.94 -41.55 -10.67
N THR A 160 -4.76 -41.32 -11.71
CA THR A 160 -5.41 -40.03 -11.97
C THR A 160 -6.33 -39.64 -10.82
N ALA A 161 -7.12 -40.59 -10.28
CA ALA A 161 -7.98 -40.32 -9.13
C ALA A 161 -7.17 -39.92 -7.88
N TYR A 162 -6.02 -40.55 -7.65
CA TYR A 162 -5.10 -40.19 -6.56
C TYR A 162 -4.51 -38.78 -6.74
N PHE A 163 -4.01 -38.44 -7.94
CA PHE A 163 -3.50 -37.11 -8.21
C PHE A 163 -4.59 -36.04 -8.13
N ASN A 164 -5.79 -36.31 -8.64
CA ASN A 164 -6.95 -35.44 -8.48
C ASN A 164 -7.31 -35.25 -7.01
N ARG A 165 -7.20 -36.29 -6.16
CA ARG A 165 -7.36 -36.12 -4.71
C ARG A 165 -6.27 -35.22 -4.13
N MET A 166 -5.01 -35.37 -4.53
CA MET A 166 -3.94 -34.46 -4.07
C MET A 166 -4.11 -33.02 -4.53
N LEU A 167 -4.61 -32.81 -5.75
CA LEU A 167 -4.94 -31.48 -6.27
C LEU A 167 -6.17 -30.88 -5.57
N ASN A 168 -7.16 -31.70 -5.23
CA ASN A 168 -8.38 -31.28 -4.55
C ASN A 168 -8.23 -31.17 -3.03
N GLN A 169 -7.20 -31.79 -2.45
CA GLN A 169 -6.82 -31.61 -1.06
C GLN A 169 -6.17 -30.23 -0.95
N ARG A 170 -7.01 -29.19 -1.00
CA ARG A 170 -6.61 -27.82 -0.75
C ARG A 170 -5.77 -27.83 0.51
N VAL A 171 -4.49 -27.48 0.37
CA VAL A 171 -3.76 -27.00 1.54
C VAL A 171 -4.63 -25.86 2.05
N PRO A 172 -5.11 -25.87 3.31
CA PRO A 172 -5.89 -24.76 3.82
C PRO A 172 -5.07 -23.52 3.52
N MET A 173 -5.57 -22.69 2.58
CA MET A 173 -4.85 -21.49 2.21
C MET A 173 -4.68 -20.72 3.52
N PRO A 174 -3.45 -20.31 3.86
CA PRO A 174 -3.23 -19.62 5.10
C PRO A 174 -4.20 -18.45 5.19
N ASP A 175 -4.72 -18.25 6.40
CA ASP A 175 -5.68 -17.20 6.70
C ASP A 175 -5.23 -15.90 6.03
N ASN A 176 -6.17 -15.26 5.33
CA ASN A 176 -6.00 -13.93 4.75
C ASN A 176 -5.22 -13.04 5.72
N LEU A 177 -4.00 -12.67 5.33
CA LEU A 177 -3.16 -11.88 6.21
C LEU A 177 -3.62 -10.43 6.17
N HIS A 178 -3.95 -9.93 7.35
CA HIS A 178 -4.47 -8.59 7.52
C HIS A 178 -3.35 -7.64 7.92
N TYR A 179 -3.28 -6.51 7.25
CA TYR A 179 -2.23 -5.51 7.48
C TYR A 179 -2.81 -4.12 7.71
N LEU A 180 -2.17 -3.40 8.62
CA LEU A 180 -2.21 -1.96 8.70
C LEU A 180 -1.04 -1.41 7.86
N SER A 181 -1.34 -0.64 6.82
CA SER A 181 -0.31 0.02 6.02
C SER A 181 0.00 1.41 6.57
N LEU A 182 1.28 1.77 6.58
CA LEU A 182 1.78 3.11 6.83
C LEU A 182 2.47 3.64 5.57
N GLN A 183 2.00 4.78 5.05
CA GLN A 183 2.57 5.38 3.85
C GLN A 183 3.71 6.36 4.16
N GLY A 184 4.61 6.52 3.21
CA GLY A 184 5.68 7.52 3.24
C GLY A 184 6.99 7.04 3.86
N TYR A 185 7.16 5.74 4.05
CA TYR A 185 8.42 5.16 4.50
C TYR A 185 9.31 4.83 3.30
N SER A 186 10.61 5.09 3.42
CA SER A 186 11.61 4.73 2.42
C SER A 186 12.77 3.99 3.06
N LEU A 187 13.38 3.07 2.30
CA LEU A 187 14.66 2.46 2.68
C LEU A 187 15.82 3.27 2.10
N PRO A 188 17.01 3.28 2.77
CA PRO A 188 18.25 3.75 2.16
C PRO A 188 18.53 3.00 0.85
N GLU A 189 19.19 3.65 -0.11
CA GLU A 189 19.52 3.03 -1.41
C GLU A 189 20.38 1.75 -1.28
N SER A 190 21.19 1.68 -0.22
CA SER A 190 22.03 0.53 0.11
C SER A 190 21.28 -0.64 0.76
N THR A 191 20.01 -0.43 1.14
CA THR A 191 19.19 -1.42 1.83
C THR A 191 18.05 -1.85 0.94
N LYS A 192 17.84 -3.16 0.86
CA LYS A 192 16.82 -3.73 -0.01
C LYS A 192 15.94 -4.70 0.75
N PHE A 193 14.64 -4.56 0.55
CA PHE A 193 13.64 -5.48 1.07
C PHE A 193 13.49 -6.70 0.18
N PHE A 194 13.33 -7.88 0.78
CA PHE A 194 12.96 -9.10 0.08
C PHE A 194 12.18 -10.05 0.98
N VAL A 195 11.38 -10.92 0.37
CA VAL A 195 10.63 -11.99 1.03
C VAL A 195 11.31 -13.32 0.73
N GLN A 196 11.54 -14.13 1.76
CA GLN A 196 12.15 -15.47 1.62
C GLN A 196 11.53 -16.42 2.66
N ASN A 197 11.05 -17.59 2.22
CA ASN A 197 10.56 -18.67 3.10
C ASN A 197 9.52 -18.21 4.15
N GLY A 198 8.56 -17.38 3.77
CA GLY A 198 7.54 -16.85 4.69
C GLY A 198 7.99 -15.64 5.52
N THR A 199 9.27 -15.31 5.49
CA THR A 199 9.85 -14.26 6.33
C THR A 199 10.16 -12.99 5.52
N TYR A 200 10.08 -11.85 6.20
CA TYR A 200 10.44 -10.55 5.63
C TYR A 200 11.86 -10.21 6.04
N ASN A 201 12.69 -9.83 5.08
CA ASN A 201 14.11 -9.61 5.31
C ASN A 201 14.56 -8.29 4.67
N LEU A 202 15.56 -7.68 5.32
CA LEU A 202 16.34 -6.59 4.77
C LEU A 202 17.75 -7.12 4.47
N ALA A 203 18.23 -6.83 3.27
CA ALA A 203 19.64 -6.94 2.93
C ALA A 203 20.25 -5.55 2.98
N TYR A 204 21.26 -5.34 3.82
CA TYR A 204 21.97 -4.07 3.93
C TYR A 204 23.47 -4.29 3.68
N LEU A 205 24.09 -3.32 3.01
CA LEU A 205 25.52 -3.34 2.74
C LEU A 205 26.31 -2.99 4.00
N LYS A 206 27.07 -3.95 4.53
CA LYS A 206 28.06 -3.73 5.58
C LYS A 206 29.42 -3.50 4.94
N ILE A 207 30.00 -2.34 5.22
CA ILE A 207 31.32 -1.97 4.69
C ILE A 207 32.38 -2.55 5.63
N ASP A 208 33.23 -3.45 5.11
CA ASP A 208 34.29 -4.10 5.87
C ASP A 208 35.58 -3.27 5.87
N SER A 209 35.91 -2.68 4.72
CA SER A 209 37.11 -1.86 4.58
C SER A 209 36.95 -0.77 3.53
N VAL A 210 37.64 0.34 3.77
CA VAL A 210 37.73 1.46 2.84
C VAL A 210 39.20 1.61 2.46
N LYS A 211 39.53 1.41 1.18
CA LYS A 211 40.87 1.63 0.65
C LYS A 211 40.89 2.94 -0.14
N GLN A 212 41.70 3.90 0.31
CA GLN A 212 41.97 5.13 -0.44
C GLN A 212 43.23 4.93 -1.29
N SER A 213 43.16 5.26 -2.58
CA SER A 213 44.31 5.25 -3.49
C SER A 213 44.32 6.53 -4.32
N HIS A 214 45.32 7.39 -4.07
CA HIS A 214 45.65 8.70 -4.69
C HIS A 214 44.52 9.71 -4.98
N SER A 215 43.39 9.32 -5.57
CA SER A 215 42.17 10.12 -5.77
C SER A 215 40.87 9.34 -5.53
N ASP A 216 40.93 8.00 -5.52
CA ASP A 216 39.75 7.15 -5.52
C ASP A 216 39.56 6.45 -4.17
N THR A 217 38.32 6.40 -3.72
CA THR A 217 37.93 5.68 -2.50
C THR A 217 37.15 4.43 -2.89
N TRP A 218 37.78 3.26 -2.74
CA TRP A 218 37.15 1.98 -2.95
C TRP A 218 36.58 1.45 -1.63
N ARG A 219 35.31 1.06 -1.64
CA ARG A 219 34.64 0.48 -0.48
C ARG A 219 34.38 -0.98 -0.75
N TYR A 220 34.93 -1.84 0.10
CA TYR A 220 34.65 -3.28 0.08
C TYR A 220 33.65 -3.58 1.18
N GLY A 221 32.61 -4.32 0.82
CA GLY A 221 31.57 -4.72 1.76
C GLY A 221 30.81 -5.92 1.25
N HIS A 222 30.08 -6.54 2.16
CA HIS A 222 29.18 -7.63 1.88
C HIS A 222 27.77 -7.26 2.34
N TYR A 223 26.77 -7.98 1.82
CA TYR A 223 25.40 -7.80 2.29
C TYR A 223 25.15 -8.73 3.49
N GLU A 224 24.67 -8.16 4.59
CA GLU A 224 24.12 -8.93 5.71
C GLU A 224 22.60 -8.96 5.63
N ARG A 225 22.01 -10.00 6.23
CA ARG A 225 20.56 -10.19 6.29
C ARG A 225 20.04 -9.92 7.69
N LYS A 226 18.92 -9.22 7.76
CA LYS A 226 18.17 -8.99 9.00
C LYS A 226 16.70 -9.27 8.77
N GLN A 227 16.16 -10.22 9.51
CA GLN A 227 14.73 -10.51 9.51
C GLN A 227 13.98 -9.37 10.20
N ILE A 228 12.85 -8.96 9.62
CA ILE A 228 11.98 -7.89 10.12
C ILE A 228 10.54 -8.39 10.26
N PRO A 229 9.74 -7.85 11.20
CA PRO A 229 8.38 -8.31 11.43
C PRO A 229 7.34 -7.65 10.51
N VAL A 230 7.76 -6.80 9.58
CA VAL A 230 6.88 -5.99 8.72
C VAL A 230 7.19 -6.22 7.26
N ARG A 231 6.16 -6.20 6.41
CA ARG A 231 6.31 -6.26 4.95
C ARG A 231 6.47 -4.83 4.42
N TYR A 232 7.18 -4.65 3.32
CA TYR A 232 7.39 -3.33 2.72
C TYR A 232 7.17 -3.38 1.21
N SER A 233 6.52 -2.35 0.66
CA SER A 233 6.42 -2.11 -0.79
C SER A 233 7.29 -0.91 -1.14
N ALA A 234 8.38 -1.17 -1.86
CA ALA A 234 9.33 -0.14 -2.27
C ALA A 234 8.73 0.84 -3.27
N GLU A 235 7.89 0.35 -4.18
CA GLU A 235 7.23 1.16 -5.21
C GLU A 235 6.28 2.19 -4.61
N ASN A 236 5.46 1.75 -3.66
CA ASN A 236 4.47 2.60 -3.03
C ASN A 236 4.97 3.32 -1.78
N LYS A 237 6.20 3.05 -1.33
CA LYS A 237 6.75 3.58 -0.07
C LYS A 237 5.83 3.27 1.13
N MET A 238 5.31 2.05 1.16
CA MET A 238 4.31 1.58 2.13
C MET A 238 4.86 0.46 2.99
N LEU A 239 4.68 0.58 4.31
CA LEU A 239 5.05 -0.42 5.30
C LEU A 239 3.79 -1.12 5.82
N PHE A 240 3.73 -2.44 5.75
CA PHE A 240 2.60 -3.27 6.13
C PHE A 240 2.88 -3.96 7.45
N ILE A 241 2.17 -3.54 8.49
CA ILE A 241 2.25 -4.08 9.84
C ILE A 241 1.20 -5.17 9.97
N PRO A 242 1.57 -6.43 10.26
CA PRO A 242 0.59 -7.50 10.44
C PRO A 242 -0.28 -7.19 11.67
N VAL A 243 -1.60 -7.34 11.52
CA VAL A 243 -2.58 -7.13 12.58
C VAL A 243 -3.48 -8.36 12.73
N SER A 244 -4.05 -8.54 13.92
CA SER A 244 -5.02 -9.61 14.13
C SER A 244 -6.29 -9.37 13.31
N ALA A 245 -6.98 -10.45 12.91
CA ALA A 245 -8.25 -10.36 12.18
C ALA A 245 -9.31 -9.55 12.95
N GLN A 246 -9.33 -9.64 14.28
CA GLN A 246 -10.23 -8.85 15.13
C GLN A 246 -9.93 -7.35 15.05
N LEU A 247 -8.65 -6.96 15.17
CA LEU A 247 -8.24 -5.56 15.06
C LEU A 247 -8.52 -5.03 13.65
N TYR A 248 -8.25 -5.84 12.62
CA TYR A 248 -8.60 -5.51 11.23
C TYR A 248 -10.09 -5.26 11.06
N LYS A 249 -10.96 -6.13 11.59
CA LYS A 249 -12.41 -5.96 11.52
C LYS A 249 -12.89 -4.68 12.22
N VAL A 250 -12.33 -4.37 13.39
CA VAL A 250 -12.66 -3.12 14.10
C VAL A 250 -12.20 -1.91 13.31
N LEU A 251 -10.95 -1.88 12.84
CA LEU A 251 -10.39 -0.75 12.09
C LEU A 251 -11.07 -0.56 10.74
N SER A 252 -11.37 -1.65 10.02
CA SER A 252 -12.05 -1.63 8.70
C SER A 252 -13.44 -1.02 8.76
N ILE A 253 -14.14 -1.10 9.89
CA ILE A 253 -15.45 -0.47 10.12
C ILE A 253 -15.29 0.92 10.73
N ALA A 254 -14.48 1.05 11.78
CA ALA A 254 -14.32 2.30 12.52
C ALA A 254 -13.66 3.40 11.69
N GLY A 255 -12.69 3.05 10.84
CA GLY A 255 -11.97 3.99 9.98
C GLY A 255 -12.88 4.75 9.02
N PRO A 256 -13.62 4.07 8.12
CA PRO A 256 -14.52 4.73 7.19
C PRO A 256 -15.63 5.51 7.89
N LEU A 257 -16.15 5.00 9.02
CA LEU A 257 -17.15 5.70 9.82
C LEU A 257 -16.59 7.02 10.39
N ALA A 258 -15.40 6.97 11.00
CA ALA A 258 -14.72 8.16 11.50
C ALA A 258 -14.41 9.16 10.37
N SER A 259 -13.95 8.67 9.21
CA SER A 259 -13.74 9.50 8.02
C SER A 259 -15.03 10.17 7.54
N CYS A 260 -16.16 9.46 7.51
CA CYS A 260 -17.46 10.02 7.16
C CYS A 260 -17.89 11.13 8.12
N LEU A 261 -17.72 10.91 9.43
CA LEU A 261 -18.00 11.92 10.46
C LEU A 261 -17.09 13.15 10.32
N LEU A 262 -15.80 12.96 10.03
CA LEU A 262 -14.85 14.05 9.80
C LEU A 262 -15.20 14.85 8.55
N VAL A 263 -15.64 14.19 7.47
CA VAL A 263 -16.12 14.86 6.26
C VAL A 263 -17.38 15.66 6.54
N ALA A 264 -18.37 15.08 7.23
CA ALA A 264 -19.60 15.78 7.61
C ALA A 264 -19.31 17.00 8.49
N ALA A 265 -18.41 16.85 9.48
CA ALA A 265 -17.94 17.97 10.30
C ALA A 265 -17.24 19.04 9.45
N GLY A 266 -16.34 18.63 8.54
CA GLY A 266 -15.69 19.54 7.59
C GLY A 266 -16.69 20.33 6.75
N CYS A 267 -17.69 19.66 6.17
CA CYS A 267 -18.75 20.32 5.41
C CYS A 267 -19.53 21.32 6.28
N TYR A 268 -19.84 20.97 7.52
CA TYR A 268 -20.52 21.88 8.45
C TYR A 268 -19.69 23.13 8.77
N PHE A 269 -18.40 22.98 9.09
CA PHE A 269 -17.52 24.10 9.42
C PHE A 269 -17.19 24.97 8.21
N PHE A 270 -16.87 24.37 7.06
CA PHE A 270 -16.35 25.10 5.90
C PHE A 270 -17.43 25.53 4.91
N LEU A 271 -18.62 24.93 4.94
CA LEU A 271 -19.74 25.34 4.08
C LEU A 271 -20.86 25.97 4.90
N GLY A 272 -21.24 25.31 6.00
CA GLY A 272 -22.32 25.76 6.87
C GLY A 272 -22.04 27.13 7.50
N PHE A 273 -20.87 27.30 8.14
CA PHE A 273 -20.55 28.57 8.81
C PHE A 273 -20.41 29.75 7.85
N PRO A 274 -19.69 29.66 6.71
CA PRO A 274 -19.65 30.74 5.73
C PRO A 274 -21.03 31.14 5.21
N LEU A 275 -21.88 30.16 4.89
CA LEU A 275 -23.24 30.45 4.42
C LEU A 275 -24.06 31.18 5.49
N GLN A 276 -23.98 30.76 6.75
CA GLN A 276 -24.65 31.42 7.86
C GLN A 276 -24.13 32.85 8.09
N ILE A 277 -22.82 33.09 7.94
CA ILE A 277 -22.22 34.43 8.03
C ILE A 277 -22.73 35.30 6.88
N LEU A 278 -22.77 34.78 5.64
CA LEU A 278 -23.28 35.51 4.48
C LEU A 278 -24.77 35.88 4.63
N ILE A 279 -25.59 34.95 5.15
CA ILE A 279 -27.00 35.22 5.46
C ILE A 279 -27.11 36.34 6.51
N ASN A 280 -26.31 36.29 7.57
CA ASN A 280 -26.33 37.34 8.60
C ASN A 280 -25.90 38.71 8.06
N ILE A 281 -24.87 38.75 7.22
CA ILE A 281 -24.43 39.97 6.53
C ILE A 281 -25.57 40.51 5.64
N SER A 282 -26.28 39.64 4.92
CA SER A 282 -27.39 40.05 4.05
C SER A 282 -28.57 40.65 4.81
N ARG A 283 -28.72 40.33 6.11
CA ARG A 283 -29.75 40.84 7.02
C ARG A 283 -29.30 42.09 7.79
N GLY A 284 -28.12 42.63 7.50
CA GLY A 284 -27.56 43.81 8.20
C GLY A 284 -26.80 43.49 9.49
N ASN A 285 -26.75 42.21 9.89
CA ASN A 285 -26.08 41.77 11.13
C ASN A 285 -24.67 41.26 10.82
N ALA A 286 -23.85 42.08 10.15
CA ALA A 286 -22.51 41.69 9.73
C ALA A 286 -21.59 41.39 10.93
N PHE A 287 -21.61 42.26 11.93
CA PHE A 287 -20.71 42.22 13.09
C PHE A 287 -21.30 41.51 14.33
N ASP A 288 -22.25 40.58 14.15
CA ASP A 288 -22.82 39.81 15.27
C ASP A 288 -21.74 38.95 15.99
N ASP A 289 -21.84 38.84 17.32
CA ASP A 289 -20.97 38.00 18.16
C ASP A 289 -20.98 36.53 17.70
N LYS A 290 -22.12 36.07 17.15
CA LYS A 290 -22.23 34.72 16.55
C LYS A 290 -21.33 34.56 15.33
N ASN A 291 -21.21 35.57 14.48
CA ASN A 291 -20.34 35.52 13.29
C ASN A 291 -18.87 35.49 13.70
N VAL A 292 -18.49 36.30 14.69
CA VAL A 292 -17.14 36.30 15.27
C VAL A 292 -16.80 34.92 15.83
N ARG A 293 -17.70 34.32 16.61
CA ARG A 293 -17.50 32.97 17.17
C ARG A 293 -17.36 31.91 16.08
N ARG A 294 -18.18 31.96 15.02
CA ARG A 294 -18.09 31.05 13.87
C ARG A 294 -16.74 31.15 13.17
N LEU A 295 -16.27 32.36 12.85
CA LEU A 295 -14.96 32.57 12.21
C LEU A 295 -13.81 32.03 13.07
N ASN A 296 -13.83 32.29 14.37
CA ASN A 296 -12.81 31.76 15.29
C ASN A 296 -12.86 30.23 15.38
N LEU A 297 -14.06 29.64 15.41
CA LEU A 297 -14.23 28.17 15.38
C LEU A 297 -13.75 27.57 14.06
N MET A 298 -13.98 28.22 12.91
CA MET A 298 -13.43 27.77 11.62
C MET A 298 -11.91 27.76 11.63
N ALA A 299 -11.29 28.85 12.09
CA ALA A 299 -9.84 28.96 12.17
C ALA A 299 -9.26 27.87 13.09
N LEU A 300 -9.86 27.65 14.26
CA LEU A 300 -9.46 26.61 15.20
C LEU A 300 -9.62 25.21 14.61
N ALA A 301 -10.77 24.92 13.98
CA ALA A 301 -11.03 23.63 13.36
C ALA A 301 -10.02 23.33 12.23
N LEU A 302 -9.72 24.32 11.38
CA LEU A 302 -8.72 24.19 10.32
C LEU A 302 -7.31 24.00 10.88
N LEU A 303 -6.97 24.69 11.97
CA LEU A 303 -5.68 24.53 12.65
C LEU A 303 -5.54 23.13 13.24
N ILE A 304 -6.56 22.63 13.96
CA ILE A 304 -6.58 21.29 14.53
C ILE A 304 -6.47 20.24 13.42
N ALA A 305 -7.22 20.40 12.33
CA ALA A 305 -7.14 19.50 11.18
C ALA A 305 -5.72 19.50 10.58
N THR A 306 -5.14 20.69 10.33
CA THR A 306 -3.80 20.83 9.75
C THR A 306 -2.73 20.20 10.64
N VAL A 307 -2.69 20.57 11.92
CA VAL A 307 -1.76 20.01 12.91
C VAL A 307 -1.98 18.51 13.07
N GLY A 308 -3.23 18.07 13.14
CA GLY A 308 -3.60 16.66 13.22
C GLY A 308 -3.08 15.84 12.05
N THR A 309 -3.22 16.33 10.80
CA THR A 309 -2.68 15.63 9.62
C THR A 309 -1.15 15.57 9.57
N ILE A 310 -0.47 16.56 10.15
CA ILE A 310 1.01 16.59 10.23
C ILE A 310 1.49 15.64 11.33
N LEU A 311 0.85 15.64 12.49
CA LEU A 311 1.26 14.86 13.66
C LEU A 311 0.80 13.41 13.62
N SER A 312 -0.33 13.10 12.96
CA SER A 312 -0.89 11.74 12.95
C SER A 312 0.12 10.66 12.54
N PRO A 313 0.92 10.79 11.45
CA PRO A 313 1.90 9.75 11.13
C PRO A 313 2.96 9.55 12.21
N TYR A 314 3.36 10.60 12.94
CA TYR A 314 4.32 10.49 14.04
C TYR A 314 3.72 9.83 15.27
N ILE A 315 2.46 10.12 15.59
CA ILE A 315 1.72 9.45 16.67
C ILE A 315 1.59 7.96 16.35
N ILE A 316 1.22 7.62 15.11
CA ILE A 316 1.11 6.23 14.67
C ILE A 316 2.48 5.54 14.74
N ARG A 317 3.54 6.19 14.24
CA ARG A 317 4.91 5.68 14.37
C ARG A 317 5.27 5.41 15.83
N LEU A 318 4.87 6.29 16.74
CA LEU A 318 5.09 6.11 18.18
C LEU A 318 4.31 4.90 18.73
N CYS A 319 3.06 4.69 18.30
CA CYS A 319 2.28 3.50 18.69
C CYS A 319 2.91 2.19 18.20
N PHE A 320 3.52 2.20 17.01
CA PHE A 320 4.11 1.01 16.37
C PHE A 320 5.65 0.99 16.42
N TRP A 321 6.29 1.79 17.28
CA TRP A 321 7.73 1.98 17.28
C TRP A 321 8.54 0.69 17.45
N LYS A 322 8.01 -0.28 18.23
CA LYS A 322 8.64 -1.60 18.41
C LYS A 322 8.56 -2.51 17.18
N MET A 323 7.58 -2.29 16.31
CA MET A 323 7.37 -3.11 15.12
C MET A 323 8.06 -2.54 13.89
N ILE A 324 8.35 -1.23 13.85
CA ILE A 324 8.97 -0.56 12.72
C ILE A 324 10.49 -0.56 12.92
N PRO A 325 11.28 -1.26 12.08
CA PRO A 325 12.73 -1.22 12.16
C PRO A 325 13.30 0.19 11.98
N ASP A 326 14.39 0.50 12.68
CA ASP A 326 15.08 1.80 12.59
C ASP A 326 15.67 2.08 11.19
N ASP A 327 15.82 1.02 10.38
CA ASP A 327 16.31 1.09 8.99
C ASP A 327 15.35 1.87 8.07
N PHE A 328 14.08 2.04 8.46
CA PHE A 328 13.11 2.79 7.68
C PHE A 328 13.19 4.29 7.93
N ILE A 329 13.47 5.03 6.87
CA ILE A 329 13.52 6.49 6.87
C ILE A 329 12.09 7.02 6.69
N PHE A 330 11.67 7.88 7.63
CA PHE A 330 10.42 8.62 7.53
C PHE A 330 10.71 10.12 7.30
N PRO A 331 9.97 10.82 6.42
CA PRO A 331 10.14 12.24 6.19
C PRO A 331 10.13 13.05 7.48
N GLY A 332 11.03 14.03 7.60
CA GLY A 332 11.10 14.92 8.75
C GLY A 332 9.87 15.85 8.83
N ILE A 333 9.50 16.25 10.05
CA ILE A 333 8.29 17.05 10.32
C ILE A 333 8.24 18.34 9.51
N TRP A 334 9.38 18.99 9.31
CA TRP A 334 9.50 20.22 8.55
C TRP A 334 9.09 20.08 7.08
N SER A 335 9.37 18.92 6.46
CA SER A 335 8.93 18.66 5.08
C SER A 335 7.41 18.61 4.98
N LYS A 336 6.74 18.04 5.98
CA LYS A 336 5.28 17.95 6.06
C LYS A 336 4.65 19.31 6.37
N VAL A 337 5.26 20.09 7.26
CA VAL A 337 4.86 21.47 7.54
C VAL A 337 4.98 22.33 6.27
N ALA A 338 6.11 22.27 5.58
CA ALA A 338 6.35 23.00 4.33
C ALA A 338 5.30 22.63 3.26
N ALA A 339 5.00 21.35 3.10
CA ALA A 339 3.98 20.85 2.18
C ALA A 339 2.55 21.32 2.52
N LYS A 340 2.28 21.77 3.74
CA LYS A 340 0.97 22.25 4.21
C LYS A 340 0.94 23.74 4.54
N THR A 341 1.95 24.51 4.12
CA THR A 341 2.06 25.96 4.40
C THR A 341 0.81 26.75 3.99
N GLN A 342 0.17 26.38 2.87
CA GLN A 342 -1.07 27.02 2.39
C GLN A 342 -2.22 26.92 3.40
N LEU A 343 -2.34 25.79 4.11
CA LEU A 343 -3.38 25.62 5.14
C LEU A 343 -3.11 26.51 6.35
N PHE A 344 -1.85 26.66 6.76
CA PHE A 344 -1.48 27.60 7.84
C PHE A 344 -1.79 29.05 7.45
N ILE A 345 -1.50 29.46 6.21
CA ILE A 345 -1.88 30.79 5.72
C ILE A 345 -3.40 30.97 5.76
N ALA A 346 -4.17 29.96 5.33
CA ALA A 346 -5.64 30.00 5.40
C ALA A 346 -6.15 30.15 6.85
N VAL A 347 -5.57 29.42 7.81
CA VAL A 347 -5.87 29.59 9.24
C VAL A 347 -5.64 31.04 9.68
N VAL A 348 -4.49 31.61 9.34
CA VAL A 348 -4.12 32.99 9.72
C VAL A 348 -5.11 33.99 9.11
N VAL A 349 -5.47 33.85 7.83
CA VAL A 349 -6.41 34.74 7.15
C VAL A 349 -7.80 34.67 7.79
N ILE A 350 -8.33 33.47 8.06
CA ILE A 350 -9.64 33.30 8.72
C ILE A 350 -9.60 33.90 10.12
N TYR A 351 -8.53 33.67 10.87
CA TYR A 351 -8.36 34.21 12.22
C TYR A 351 -8.30 35.75 12.23
N ILE A 352 -7.51 36.37 11.35
CA ILE A 352 -7.45 37.83 11.21
C ILE A 352 -8.81 38.39 10.81
N THR A 353 -9.53 37.72 9.92
CA THR A 353 -10.90 38.10 9.54
C THR A 353 -11.83 38.05 10.75
N GLY A 354 -11.75 37.01 11.58
CA GLY A 354 -12.47 36.91 12.85
C GLY A 354 -12.17 38.08 13.79
N LYS A 355 -10.89 38.48 13.90
CA LYS A 355 -10.48 39.65 14.71
C LYS A 355 -10.98 40.98 14.15
N ALA A 356 -11.00 41.13 12.84
CA ALA A 356 -11.57 42.32 12.20
C ALA A 356 -13.08 42.43 12.49
N PHE A 357 -13.83 41.32 12.40
CA PHE A 357 -15.25 41.29 12.76
C PHE A 357 -15.47 41.58 14.24
N GLN A 358 -14.61 41.07 15.13
CA GLN A 358 -14.67 41.35 16.56
C GLN A 358 -14.49 42.85 16.85
N LYS A 359 -13.53 43.51 16.19
CA LYS A 359 -13.31 44.96 16.32
C LYS A 359 -14.48 45.75 15.76
N GLY A 360 -15.01 45.35 14.60
CA GLY A 360 -16.21 45.96 14.00
C GLY A 360 -17.41 45.91 14.94
N ASN A 361 -17.64 44.77 15.61
CA ASN A 361 -18.71 44.63 16.59
C ASN A 361 -18.55 45.60 17.77
N LYS A 362 -17.32 45.70 18.29
CA LYS A 362 -17.03 46.60 19.42
C LYS A 362 -17.32 48.05 19.04
N LEU A 363 -16.87 48.50 17.87
CA LEU A 363 -17.12 49.85 17.38
C LEU A 363 -18.61 50.12 17.16
N GLN A 364 -19.36 49.14 16.63
CA GLN A 364 -20.80 49.27 16.46
C GLN A 364 -21.51 49.46 17.81
N LYS A 365 -21.16 48.65 18.82
CA LYS A 365 -21.70 48.79 20.18
C LYS A 365 -21.34 50.13 20.83
N GLU A 366 -20.14 50.66 20.59
CA GLU A 366 -19.73 51.98 21.07
C GLU A 366 -20.57 53.09 20.43
N GLN A 367 -20.82 53.02 19.11
CA GLN A 367 -21.66 54.00 18.40
C GLN A 367 -23.11 53.98 18.89
N ASP A 368 -23.67 52.79 19.13
CA ASP A 368 -25.03 52.62 19.63
C ASP A 368 -25.22 53.17 21.06
N LEU A 369 -24.14 53.35 21.84
CA LEU A 369 -24.17 53.96 23.17
C LEU A 369 -24.04 55.49 23.15
N THR A 370 -23.61 56.08 22.03
CA THR A 370 -23.33 57.52 21.94
C THR A 370 -24.49 58.33 21.35
N ILE A 371 -25.46 57.65 20.73
CA ILE A 371 -26.68 58.20 20.16
C ILE A 371 -27.80 58.04 21.18
#